data_AF-W6NKH4-F1
#
_entry.id   AF-W6NKH4-F1
#
_cell.length_a   1.000
_cell.length_b   1.000
_cell.length_c   1.000
_cell.angle_alpha   90.00
_cell.angle_beta   90.00
_cell.angle_gamma   90.00
#
_symmetry.space_group_name_H-M   'P 1'
#
loop_
_entity.id
_entity.type
_entity.pdbx_description
1 polymer ?
#
loop_
_entity_poly.entity_id
_entity_poly.type
_entity_poly.pdbx_seq_one_letter_code
_entity_poly.pdbx_strand_id
1 'polypeptide(L)' 'MLESDRISKMLDKNVFTSHVLGTNQGALLCTEPNYIDIVIGQDIETAYIELKNLNHVLRILETVFLKIKNRKSIVVFE' A
#
# COMPACT_ATOMS: atom_id res chain seq x y z
N MET A 1 -18.50 17.38 16.64
CA MET A 1 -17.38 16.42 16.46
C MET A 1 -17.88 15.37 15.48
N LEU A 2 -17.17 15.14 14.39
CA LEU A 2 -17.60 14.18 13.38
C LEU A 2 -17.27 12.75 13.85
N GLU A 3 -18.00 11.75 13.36
CA GLU A 3 -17.70 10.34 13.67
C GLU A 3 -16.33 9.92 13.13
N SER A 4 -15.92 10.47 11.98
CA SER A 4 -14.57 10.30 11.43
C SER A 4 -13.49 10.78 12.40
N ASP A 5 -13.72 11.88 13.11
CA ASP A 5 -12.76 12.42 14.09
C ASP A 5 -12.62 11.51 15.31
N ARG A 6 -13.71 10.83 15.70
CA ARG A 6 -13.71 9.84 16.79
C ARG A 6 -12.91 8.61 16.41
N ILE A 7 -13.18 8.06 15.22
CA ILE A 7 -12.49 6.88 14.71
C ILE A 7 -11.00 7.18 14.53
N SER A 8 -10.67 8.35 13.95
CA SER A 8 -9.29 8.80 13.80
C SER A 8 -8.56 8.87 15.14
N LYS A 9 -9.18 9.41 16.19
CA LYS A 9 -8.59 9.43 17.55
C LYS A 9 -8.41 8.04 18.15
N MET A 10 -9.35 7.11 17.91
CA MET A 10 -9.27 5.73 18.41
C MET A 10 -8.15 4.93 17.71
N LEU A 11 -7.79 5.31 16.49
CA LEU A 11 -6.76 4.65 15.68
C LEU A 11 -5.44 5.46 15.62
N ASP A 12 -5.20 6.35 16.59
CA ASP A 12 -3.99 7.21 16.65
C ASP A 12 -3.70 7.96 15.33
N LYS A 13 -4.77 8.43 14.69
CA LYS A 13 -4.78 9.14 13.40
C LYS A 13 -4.39 8.29 12.18
N ASN A 14 -4.29 6.96 12.32
CA ASN A 14 -3.96 6.04 11.23
C ASN A 14 -5.21 5.64 10.41
N VAL A 15 -5.90 6.63 9.87
CA VAL A 15 -7.04 6.43 8.96
C VAL A 15 -6.63 6.96 7.59
N PHE A 16 -6.60 6.07 6.60
CA PHE A 16 -6.16 6.37 5.24
C PHE A 16 -7.28 6.08 4.25
N THR A 17 -7.36 6.86 3.18
CA THR A 17 -8.29 6.64 2.07
C THR A 17 -7.52 6.14 0.86
N SER A 18 -8.08 5.14 0.15
CA SER A 18 -7.50 4.61 -1.08
C SER A 18 -8.59 4.42 -2.11
N HIS A 19 -8.40 4.97 -3.30
CA HIS A 19 -9.34 4.81 -4.41
C HIS A 19 -9.40 3.38 -4.94
N VAL A 20 -8.36 2.56 -4.68
CA VAL A 20 -8.29 1.17 -5.16
C VAL A 20 -9.31 0.26 -4.47
N LEU A 21 -9.76 0.62 -3.26
CA LEU A 21 -10.80 -0.14 -2.53
C LEU A 21 -12.21 0.06 -3.12
N GLY A 22 -12.43 1.03 -3.99
CA GLY A 22 -13.77 1.32 -4.50
C GLY A 22 -14.71 1.93 -3.44
N THR A 23 -16.02 1.74 -3.63
CA THR A 23 -17.08 2.31 -2.76
C THR A 23 -17.53 1.34 -1.69
N ASN A 24 -17.83 1.84 -0.48
CA ASN A 24 -18.32 1.07 0.67
C ASN A 24 -17.40 -0.04 1.20
N GLN A 25 -16.17 -0.16 0.68
CA GLN A 25 -15.20 -1.13 1.17
C GLN A 25 -14.18 -0.47 2.10
N GLY A 26 -13.67 -1.24 3.05
CA GLY A 26 -12.61 -0.81 3.95
C GLY A 26 -11.82 -2.00 4.49
N ALA A 27 -10.67 -1.71 5.10
CA ALA A 27 -9.91 -2.71 5.83
C ALA A 27 -9.27 -2.10 7.08
N LEU A 28 -9.29 -2.85 8.17
CA LEU A 28 -8.52 -2.56 9.38
C LEU A 28 -7.39 -3.59 9.49
N LEU A 29 -6.16 -3.10 9.67
CA LEU A 29 -4.96 -3.93 9.67
C LEU A 29 -4.12 -3.62 10.92
N CYS A 30 -3.56 -4.66 11.55
CA CYS A 30 -2.42 -4.49 12.44
C CYS A 30 -1.15 -4.45 11.58
N THR A 31 -0.48 -3.30 11.54
CA THR A 31 0.65 -3.02 10.64
C THR A 31 2.01 -3.38 11.24
N GLU A 32 2.05 -3.96 12.43
CA GLU A 32 3.29 -4.35 13.06
C GLU A 32 4.01 -5.44 12.24
N PRO A 33 5.35 -5.37 12.11
CA PRO A 33 6.13 -6.31 11.29
C PRO A 33 5.91 -7.79 11.65
N ASN A 34 5.44 -8.10 12.86
CA ASN A 34 5.15 -9.47 13.27
C ASN A 34 3.92 -10.07 12.57
N TYR A 35 3.03 -9.24 12.04
CA TYR A 35 1.77 -9.66 11.40
C TYR A 35 1.78 -9.43 9.89
N ILE A 36 2.33 -8.31 9.44
CA ILE A 36 2.40 -7.93 8.03
C ILE A 36 3.69 -7.16 7.78
N ASP A 37 4.33 -7.41 6.65
CA ASP A 37 5.50 -6.67 6.18
C ASP A 37 5.55 -6.65 4.64
N ILE A 38 6.28 -5.67 4.10
CA ILE A 38 6.58 -5.57 2.68
C ILE A 38 8.02 -6.04 2.50
N VAL A 39 8.21 -7.04 1.64
CA VAL A 39 9.54 -7.50 1.22
C VAL A 39 9.92 -6.72 -0.02
N ILE A 40 11.02 -5.96 0.06
CA ILE A 40 11.56 -5.17 -1.04
C ILE A 40 12.73 -5.95 -1.64
N GLY A 41 12.61 -6.35 -2.90
CA GLY A 41 13.70 -6.95 -3.67
C GLY A 41 14.54 -5.88 -4.37
N GLN A 42 13.88 -5.00 -5.12
CA GLN A 42 14.46 -3.81 -5.71
C GLN A 42 13.51 -2.65 -5.45
N ASP A 43 14.02 -1.56 -4.87
CA ASP A 43 13.27 -0.33 -4.69
C ASP A 43 13.03 0.37 -6.04
N ILE A 44 12.26 1.46 -6.04
CA ILE A 44 11.94 2.22 -7.25
C ILE A 44 13.23 2.74 -7.90
N GLU A 45 13.53 2.22 -9.09
CA GLU A 45 14.73 2.51 -9.86
C GLU A 45 14.38 2.87 -11.31
N THR A 46 15.19 3.74 -11.95
CA THR A 46 15.01 4.13 -13.35
C THR A 46 16.15 3.60 -14.21
N ALA A 47 15.82 2.84 -15.24
CA ALA A 47 16.77 2.29 -16.20
C ALA A 47 16.56 2.88 -17.60
N TYR A 48 17.66 3.14 -18.30
CA TYR A 48 17.64 3.41 -19.74
C TYR A 48 17.49 2.10 -20.52
N ILE A 49 16.53 2.02 -21.44
CA ILE A 49 16.32 0.84 -22.28
C ILE A 49 17.01 1.03 -23.64
N GLU A 50 16.54 2.00 -24.43
CA GLU A 50 17.00 2.20 -25.81
C GLU A 50 16.62 3.57 -26.37
N LEU A 51 17.14 3.88 -27.57
CA LEU A 51 16.68 4.99 -28.40
C LEU A 51 15.80 4.42 -29.51
N LYS A 52 14.51 4.74 -29.52
CA LYS A 52 13.55 4.26 -30.53
C LYS A 52 12.80 5.42 -31.16
N ASN A 53 12.81 5.50 -32.50
CA ASN A 53 12.20 6.62 -33.25
C ASN A 53 12.66 7.99 -32.75
N LEU A 54 13.95 8.14 -32.46
CA LEU A 54 14.56 9.35 -31.87
C LEU A 54 14.01 9.74 -30.48
N ASN A 55 13.36 8.82 -29.76
CA ASN A 55 12.92 9.02 -28.37
C ASN A 55 13.71 8.11 -27.42
N HIS A 56 14.09 8.67 -26.27
CA HIS A 56 14.71 7.90 -25.19
C HIS A 56 13.64 7.09 -24.47
N VAL A 57 13.81 5.77 -24.45
CA VAL A 57 12.93 4.86 -23.72
C VAL A 57 13.58 4.55 -22.38
N LEU A 58 12.88 4.90 -21.31
CA LEU A 58 13.26 4.58 -19.93
C LEU A 58 12.24 3.63 -19.32
N ARG A 59 12.66 2.90 -18.29
CA ARG A 59 11.81 2.04 -17.46
C ARG A 59 11.97 2.42 -16.01
N ILE A 60 10.84 2.64 -15.35
CA ILE A 60 10.77 2.65 -13.89
C ILE A 60 10.37 1.23 -13.46
N LEU A 61 11.13 0.64 -12.54
CA LEU A 61 10.90 -0.71 -12.05
C LEU A 61 11.00 -0.73 -10.52
N GLU A 62 10.17 -1.56 -9.90
CA GLU A 62 10.22 -1.92 -8.48
C GLU A 62 9.89 -3.41 -8.38
N THR A 63 10.50 -4.12 -7.42
CA THR A 63 10.12 -5.49 -7.07
C THR A 63 9.77 -5.55 -5.59
N VAL A 64 8.47 -5.64 -5.30
CA VAL A 64 7.94 -5.75 -3.94
C VAL A 64 6.97 -6.90 -3.78
N PHE A 65 6.89 -7.44 -2.57
CA PHE A 65 5.95 -8.49 -2.21
C PHE A 65 5.32 -8.21 -0.84
N LEU A 66 3.99 -8.25 -0.79
CA LEU A 66 3.26 -8.17 0.48
C LEU A 66 3.27 -9.54 1.17
N LYS A 67 3.86 -9.62 2.36
CA LYS A 67 3.91 -10.85 3.15
C LYS A 67 3.00 -10.74 4.36
N ILE A 68 1.92 -11.53 4.35
CA ILE A 68 0.96 -11.64 5.46
C ILE A 68 1.36 -12.83 6.34
N LYS A 69 1.86 -12.56 7.54
CA LYS A 69 2.30 -13.59 8.51
C LYS A 69 1.13 -14.13 9.33
N ASN A 70 0.15 -13.28 9.64
CA ASN A 70 -1.05 -13.66 10.38
C ASN A 70 -2.31 -13.11 9.71
N ARG A 71 -3.12 -13.97 9.10
CA ARG A 71 -4.36 -13.54 8.43
C ARG A 71 -5.41 -12.97 9.38
N LYS A 72 -5.37 -13.33 10.66
CA LYS A 72 -6.33 -12.84 11.67
C LYS A 72 -6.10 -11.37 12.06
N SER A 73 -4.99 -10.76 11.64
CA SER A 73 -4.69 -9.35 11.90
C SER A 73 -5.31 -8.39 10.88
N ILE A 74 -6.16 -8.90 9.98
CA ILE A 74 -6.82 -8.14 8.92
C ILE A 74 -8.33 -8.38 9.05
N VAL A 75 -9.07 -7.29 9.13
CA VAL A 75 -10.54 -7.30 9.07
C VAL A 75 -10.96 -6.51 7.84
N VAL A 76 -11.73 -7.15 6.97
CA VAL A 76 -12.28 -6.52 5.75
C VAL A 76 -13.72 -6.10 6.03
N PHE A 77 -14.07 -4.90 5.61
CA PHE A 77 -15.45 -4.38 5.62
C PHE A 77 -15.95 -4.37 4.17
N GLU A 78 -17.09 -5.02 3.94
CA GLU A 78 -17.78 -5.14 2.65
C GLU A 78 -19.02 -4.24 2.58
#